data_AF-A0A9D7U839-F1
#
_entry.id   AF-A0A9D7U839-F1
#
_cell.length_a   1.000
_cell.length_b   1.000
_cell.length_c   1.000
_cell.angle_alpha   90.00
_cell.angle_beta   90.00
_cell.angle_gamma   90.00
#
_symmetry.space_group_name_H-M   'P 1'
#
loop_
_entity.id
_entity.type
_entity.pdbx_description
1 polymer ?
#
loop_
_entity_poly.entity_id
_entity_poly.type
_entity_poly.pdbx_seq_one_letter_code
_entity_poly.pdbx_strand_id
1 'polypeptide(L)'
;MGGGTIDAFVTKLNSSGSTLAYSTYLGGSSDESGGGIAVDGSNNAYITGKTESTNFPTFGAYQISNAGSNDAFVTKLNLSGSTLAYSTYIGEKRLIMGMESP
;
A
#
# COMPACT_ATOMS: atom_id res chain seq x y z
N MET A 1 8.38 -2.04 -7.93
CA MET A 1 8.16 -1.97 -9.38
C MET A 1 7.05 -2.95 -9.66
N GLY A 2 5.93 -2.45 -10.16
CA GLY A 2 4.75 -3.26 -10.47
C GLY A 2 5.04 -4.29 -11.56
N GLY A 3 4.32 -5.40 -11.48
CA GLY A 3 4.44 -6.56 -12.35
C GLY A 3 3.08 -7.20 -12.65
N GLY A 4 1.98 -6.67 -12.11
CA GLY A 4 0.61 -6.97 -12.52
C GLY A 4 0.18 -6.20 -13.77
N THR A 5 -1.05 -6.44 -14.23
CA THR A 5 -1.62 -5.70 -15.36
C THR A 5 -2.16 -4.33 -14.96
N ILE A 6 -2.50 -4.18 -13.68
CA ILE A 6 -3.00 -2.93 -13.09
C ILE A 6 -2.24 -2.66 -11.79
N ASP A 7 -1.52 -1.54 -11.74
CA ASP A 7 -0.93 -1.04 -10.49
C ASP A 7 -1.69 0.20 -10.01
N ALA A 8 -1.76 0.41 -8.69
CA ALA A 8 -2.11 1.72 -8.17
C ALA A 8 -0.97 2.71 -8.47
N PHE A 9 -1.28 3.99 -8.65
CA PHE A 9 -0.26 5.02 -8.80
C PHE A 9 -0.51 6.19 -7.85
N VAL A 10 0.55 6.89 -7.49
CA VAL A 10 0.51 8.11 -6.69
C VAL A 10 1.28 9.19 -7.42
N THR A 11 0.64 10.34 -7.62
CA THR A 11 1.24 11.49 -8.28
C THR A 11 1.09 12.73 -7.40
N LYS A 12 2.19 13.44 -7.20
CA LYS A 12 2.21 14.75 -6.56
C LYS A 12 2.60 15.80 -7.60
N LEU A 13 1.74 16.81 -7.75
CA LEU A 13 2.03 18.01 -8.53
C LEU A 13 2.37 19.17 -7.60
N ASN A 14 3.00 20.21 -8.13
CA ASN A 14 3.07 21.50 -7.44
C ASN A 14 1.67 22.13 -7.32
N SER A 15 1.54 23.20 -6.53
CA SER A 15 0.25 23.84 -6.24
C SER A 15 -0.45 24.43 -7.47
N SER A 16 0.28 24.77 -8.53
CA SER A 16 -0.28 25.23 -9.80
C SER A 16 -0.66 24.08 -10.75
N GLY A 17 -0.36 22.83 -10.39
CA GLY A 17 -0.59 21.65 -11.24
C GLY A 17 0.34 21.58 -12.46
N SER A 18 1.35 22.45 -12.56
CA SER A 18 2.20 22.60 -13.75
C SER A 18 3.49 21.79 -13.71
N THR A 19 3.86 21.26 -12.55
CA THR A 19 5.13 20.54 -12.37
C THR A 19 4.90 19.26 -11.58
N LEU A 20 5.42 18.15 -12.11
CA LEU A 20 5.46 16.87 -11.41
C LEU A 20 6.53 16.91 -10.32
N ALA A 21 6.12 16.83 -9.05
CA ALA A 21 7.04 16.70 -7.93
C ALA A 21 7.53 15.24 -7.82
N TYR A 22 6.61 14.28 -7.88
CA TYR A 22 6.91 12.86 -8.06
C TYR A 22 5.71 12.10 -8.62
N SER A 23 5.98 10.97 -9.28
CA SER A 23 4.99 9.92 -9.52
C SER A 23 5.64 8.56 -9.29
N THR A 24 4.87 7.60 -8.78
CA THR A 24 5.34 6.23 -8.59
C THR A 24 4.16 5.26 -8.67
N TYR A 25 4.47 4.01 -8.99
CA TYR A 25 3.53 2.90 -8.93
C TYR A 25 3.63 2.19 -7.57
N LEU A 26 2.49 1.81 -7.03
CA LEU A 26 2.32 1.00 -5.84
C LEU A 26 1.68 -0.32 -6.26
N GLY A 27 2.51 -1.36 -6.32
CA GLY A 27 2.03 -2.67 -6.76
C GLY A 27 3.09 -3.75 -6.74
N GLY A 28 2.60 -4.99 -6.86
CA GLY A 28 3.36 -6.23 -6.86
C GLY A 28 3.20 -6.99 -8.17
N SER A 29 3.17 -8.31 -8.15
CA SER A 29 3.07 -9.18 -9.34
C SER A 29 1.66 -9.40 -9.88
N SER A 30 0.64 -8.88 -9.19
CA SER A 30 -0.77 -9.02 -9.53
C SER A 30 -1.44 -7.66 -9.46
N ASP A 31 -2.77 -7.61 -9.55
CA ASP A 31 -3.47 -6.35 -9.73
C ASP A 31 -3.71 -5.61 -8.41
N GLU A 32 -3.61 -4.29 -8.50
CA GLU A 32 -3.87 -3.34 -7.43
C GLU A 32 -4.94 -2.33 -7.82
N SER A 33 -5.73 -1.92 -6.84
CA SER A 33 -6.64 -0.77 -7.00
C SER A 33 -6.42 0.25 -5.89
N GLY A 34 -6.33 1.52 -6.28
CA GLY A 34 -6.29 2.65 -5.35
C GLY A 34 -7.69 2.91 -4.77
N GLY A 35 -7.75 3.15 -3.46
CA GLY A 35 -8.99 3.46 -2.75
C GLY A 35 -9.05 4.90 -2.24
N GLY A 36 -7.99 5.38 -1.59
CA GLY A 36 -7.99 6.71 -0.98
C GLY A 36 -6.59 7.22 -0.67
N ILE A 37 -6.48 8.53 -0.48
CA ILE A 37 -5.24 9.22 -0.12
C ILE A 37 -5.49 10.34 0.89
N ALA A 38 -4.63 10.44 1.90
CA ALA A 38 -4.58 11.55 2.85
C ALA A 38 -3.13 12.00 3.08
N VAL A 39 -2.93 13.24 3.49
CA VAL A 39 -1.58 13.83 3.72
C VAL A 39 -1.48 14.35 5.15
N ASP A 40 -0.40 14.02 5.86
CA ASP A 40 -0.15 14.51 7.22
C ASP A 40 0.56 15.89 7.24
N GLY A 41 0.72 16.48 8.42
CA GLY A 41 1.41 17.77 8.60
C GLY A 41 2.89 17.76 8.23
N SER A 42 3.50 16.57 8.09
CA SER A 42 4.86 16.39 7.59
C SER A 42 4.90 16.11 6.08
N ASN A 43 3.76 16.26 5.38
CA ASN A 43 3.58 16.02 3.96
C ASN A 43 3.84 14.58 3.50
N ASN A 44 3.73 13.61 4.41
CA ASN A 44 3.72 12.21 4.02
C ASN A 44 2.34 11.85 3.48
N ALA A 45 2.29 11.07 2.40
CA ALA A 45 1.04 10.59 1.82
C ALA A 45 0.71 9.20 2.37
N TYR A 46 -0.52 9.01 2.83
CA TYR A 46 -1.08 7.72 3.23
C TYR A 46 -2.04 7.30 2.14
N ILE A 47 -1.77 6.15 1.54
CA ILE A 47 -2.53 5.59 0.43
C ILE A 47 -3.12 4.27 0.89
N THR A 48 -4.40 4.10 0.67
CA THR A 48 -5.11 2.85 0.92
C THR A 48 -5.65 2.29 -0.37
N GLY A 49 -5.75 0.98 -0.44
CA GLY A 49 -6.31 0.31 -1.60
C GLY A 49 -6.41 -1.19 -1.36
N LYS A 50 -6.48 -1.93 -2.45
CA LYS A 50 -6.52 -3.39 -2.47
C LYS A 50 -5.39 -3.94 -3.32
N THR A 51 -4.87 -5.09 -2.93
CA THR A 51 -3.81 -5.81 -3.64
C THR A 51 -4.12 -7.29 -3.68
N GLU A 52 -4.00 -7.87 -4.87
CA GLU A 52 -4.01 -9.32 -5.10
C GLU A 52 -2.58 -9.88 -5.05
N SER A 53 -1.58 -8.99 -5.00
CA SER A 53 -0.18 -9.37 -4.98
C SER A 53 0.23 -9.97 -3.63
N THR A 54 0.90 -11.11 -3.68
CA THR A 54 1.58 -11.72 -2.52
C THR A 54 2.94 -11.09 -2.24
N ASN A 55 3.45 -10.24 -3.15
CA ASN A 55 4.72 -9.53 -3.08
C ASN A 55 4.56 -7.99 -3.17
N PHE A 56 3.43 -7.45 -2.73
CA PHE A 56 3.22 -6.01 -2.60
C PHE A 56 4.32 -5.41 -1.70
N PRO A 57 4.87 -4.23 -2.01
CA PRO A 57 5.95 -3.64 -1.24
C PRO A 57 5.55 -3.41 0.22
N THR A 58 6.30 -4.00 1.15
CA THR A 58 6.09 -3.83 2.60
C THR A 58 7.28 -3.15 3.25
N PHE A 59 7.04 -2.39 4.32
CA PHE A 59 8.09 -1.77 5.13
C PHE A 59 7.56 -1.47 6.53
N GLY A 60 8.23 -1.97 7.58
CA GLY A 60 7.75 -1.83 8.96
C GLY A 60 6.35 -2.41 9.20
N ALA A 61 5.93 -3.39 8.38
CA ALA A 61 4.55 -3.83 8.24
C ALA A 61 3.99 -4.54 9.49
N TYR A 62 2.69 -4.32 9.75
CA TYR A 62 1.92 -5.13 10.69
C TYR A 62 1.66 -6.54 10.15
N GLN A 63 1.30 -6.65 8.87
CA GLN A 63 1.10 -7.89 8.15
C GLN A 63 2.00 -7.89 6.91
N ILE A 64 2.89 -8.90 6.85
CA ILE A 64 3.96 -8.99 5.84
C ILE A 64 3.60 -9.79 4.60
N SER A 65 2.44 -10.46 4.59
CA SER A 65 1.99 -11.31 3.48
C SER A 65 0.49 -11.18 3.29
N ASN A 66 0.04 -11.28 2.04
CA ASN A 66 -1.38 -11.39 1.71
C ASN A 66 -1.98 -12.65 2.40
N ALA A 67 -3.09 -12.48 3.11
CA ALA A 67 -3.78 -13.53 3.87
C ALA A 67 -5.07 -14.02 3.20
N GLY A 68 -5.40 -13.47 2.02
CA GLY A 68 -6.57 -13.84 1.23
C GLY A 68 -6.26 -13.85 -0.27
N SER A 69 -7.31 -13.76 -1.09
CA SER A 69 -7.15 -13.52 -2.53
C SER A 69 -7.03 -12.03 -2.86
N ASN A 70 -7.43 -11.16 -1.94
CA ASN A 70 -7.45 -9.72 -2.12
C ASN A 70 -7.47 -9.05 -0.73
N ASP A 71 -6.32 -8.53 -0.31
CA ASP A 71 -6.17 -7.84 0.97
C ASP A 71 -6.17 -6.34 0.75
N ALA A 72 -6.60 -5.58 1.75
CA ALA A 72 -6.35 -4.15 1.74
C ALA A 72 -4.84 -3.89 1.93
N PHE A 73 -4.36 -2.75 1.44
CA PHE A 73 -3.03 -2.24 1.80
C PHE A 73 -3.15 -0.85 2.42
N VAL A 74 -2.18 -0.52 3.27
CA VAL A 74 -1.93 0.85 3.73
C VAL A 74 -0.46 1.17 3.52
N THR A 75 -0.18 2.17 2.68
CA THR A 75 1.16 2.62 2.33
C THR A 75 1.35 4.07 2.75
N LYS A 76 2.41 4.35 3.50
CA LYS A 76 2.88 5.70 3.79
C LYS A 76 4.11 6.01 2.96
N LEU A 77 4.01 6.96 2.04
CA LEU A 77 5.14 7.54 1.32
C LEU A 77 5.66 8.77 2.03
N ASN A 78 6.98 8.95 2.03
CA ASN A 78 7.61 10.17 2.54
C ASN A 78 7.29 11.39 1.66
N LEU A 79 7.67 12.59 2.11
CA LEU A 79 7.44 13.86 1.39
C LEU A 79 7.92 13.86 -0.07
N SER A 80 9.03 13.17 -0.38
CA SER A 80 9.59 13.08 -1.73
C SER A 80 8.97 11.97 -2.58
N GLY A 81 8.09 11.14 -2.02
CA GLY A 81 7.51 9.98 -2.69
C GLY A 81 8.51 8.88 -3.04
N SER A 82 9.75 8.96 -2.55
CA SER A 82 10.86 8.10 -2.98
C SER A 82 11.10 6.91 -2.06
N THR A 83 10.52 6.91 -0.85
CA THR A 83 10.67 5.81 0.10
C THR A 83 9.35 5.49 0.81
N LEU A 84 9.13 4.21 1.09
CA LEU A 84 8.10 3.78 2.03
C LEU A 84 8.55 4.13 3.44
N ALA A 85 7.75 4.93 4.15
CA ALA A 85 7.91 5.14 5.59
C ALA A 85 7.18 4.05 6.40
N TYR A 86 6.15 3.45 5.82
CA TYR A 86 5.42 2.29 6.32
C TYR A 86 4.65 1.67 5.14
N SER A 87 4.49 0.36 5.09
CA SER A 87 3.60 -0.29 4.14
C SER A 87 3.23 -1.69 4.63
N THR A 88 1.93 -2.01 4.65
CA THR A 88 1.39 -3.26 5.18
C THR A 88 0.23 -3.77 4.35
N TYR A 89 0.03 -5.08 4.38
CA TYR A 89 -1.27 -5.69 4.12
C TYR A 89 -2.22 -5.46 5.30
N ILE A 90 -3.52 -5.55 5.06
CA ILE A 90 -4.60 -5.61 6.05
C ILE A 90 -5.64 -6.60 5.51
N GLY A 91 -5.67 -7.80 6.09
CA GLY A 91 -6.61 -8.85 5.74
C GLY A 91 -6.78 -9.85 6.89
N GLU A 92 -7.79 -10.71 6.79
CA GLU A 92 -8.04 -11.65 7.87
C GLU A 92 -7.01 -12.78 7.88
N LYS A 93 -6.08 -12.73 8.85
CA LYS A 93 -5.57 -13.94 9.45
C LYS A 93 -6.58 -14.37 10.50
N ARG A 94 -7.51 -15.27 10.15
CA ARG A 94 -8.39 -15.92 11.13
C ARG A 94 -7.50 -16.56 12.20
N LEU A 95 -7.40 -15.93 13.37
CA LEU A 95 -6.87 -16.59 14.55
C LEU A 95 -7.87 -17.70 14.87
N ILE A 96 -7.59 -18.91 14.40
CA ILE A 96 -8.18 -20.10 15.02
C ILE A 96 -7.52 -20.15 16.39
N MET A 97 -8.08 -19.44 17.36
CA MET A 97 -7.70 -19.62 18.76
C MET A 97 -7.99 -21.08 19.08
N GLY A 98 -6.93 -21.83 19.38
CA GLY A 98 -6.99 -23.27 19.56
C GLY A 98 -8.14 -23.66 20.45
N MET A 99 -9.04 -24.48 19.91
CA MET A 99 -9.87 -25.37 20.70
C MET A 99 -8.97 -26.49 21.23
N GLU A 100 -8.05 -26.17 22.15
CA GLU A 100 -7.57 -27.18 23.08
C GLU A 100 -8.70 -27.37 24.09
N SER A 101 -9.38 -28.51 23.99
CA SER A 101 -10.40 -28.94 24.94
C SER A 101 -9.69 -29.43 26.23
N PRO A 102 -10.34 -29.35 27.40
CA PRO A 102 -9.68 -29.36 28.73
C PRO A 102 -8.92 -30.64 29.07
#